data_AF-A0A9E0YBS6-F1
#
_entry.id   AF-A0A9E0YBS6-F1
#
_cell.length_a   1.000
_cell.length_b   1.000
_cell.length_c   1.000
_cell.angle_alpha   90.00
_cell.angle_beta   90.00
_cell.angle_gamma   90.00
#
_symmetry.space_group_name_H-M   'P 1'
#
loop_
_entity.id
_entity.type
_entity.pdbx_description
1 polymer ?
#
loop_
_entity_poly.entity_id
_entity_poly.type
_entity_poly.pdbx_seq_one_letter_code
_entity_poly.pdbx_strand_id
1 'polypeptide(L)'
;MLKFRYLIFCLSAVLIASAAARAQGGFSYEKNTFIVYFECLGIYPGTSLKSGEKILYFSIGESPAVVKSDYVINAKEAEKRFDALGFGKVYADKPLWAEIGCVHSFRGGMPESLARMTPAPKESDSIGIAIRGLPADAWISSGKGESVPMKIKDNPYLELVRRLVTNDCYGPDSLIRVRKFPIRPGRAIIQLDIGKVKRLSPEQRKRKIEEEMRNKQSLYEKRAWPQEKKRVRREFEKKDFFESVEICRFFLDGKRVLKKTKISRTTGVEERVDVAPDLNGENWADTTDTAIGFISLNQGKDWDIVLAAVGWEGVYYSIQKLNGSAIRYEHSLYTYH
;
A
#
# COMPACT_ATOMS: atom_id res chain seq x y z
N MET A 1 -62.74 -16.17 -36.06
CA MET A 1 -61.44 -16.54 -35.43
C MET A 1 -60.33 -15.68 -36.01
N LEU A 2 -59.34 -15.28 -35.18
CA LEU A 2 -58.14 -14.49 -35.49
C LEU A 2 -58.28 -12.96 -35.65
N LYS A 3 -58.58 -12.27 -34.53
CA LYS A 3 -58.01 -10.96 -34.20
C LYS A 3 -57.72 -10.98 -32.70
N PHE A 4 -56.50 -10.63 -32.28
CA PHE A 4 -55.94 -10.55 -30.90
C PHE A 4 -54.71 -11.45 -30.67
N ARG A 5 -53.57 -11.17 -31.31
CA ARG A 5 -52.26 -11.71 -30.87
C ARG A 5 -51.03 -10.80 -31.06
N TYR A 6 -51.19 -9.52 -31.39
CA TYR A 6 -50.05 -8.60 -31.63
C TYR A 6 -50.07 -7.36 -30.75
N LEU A 7 -50.24 -7.51 -29.43
CA LEU A 7 -50.11 -6.35 -28.52
C LEU A 7 -49.42 -6.63 -27.17
N ILE A 8 -48.67 -7.74 -27.08
CA ILE A 8 -47.87 -8.07 -25.88
C ILE A 8 -46.48 -8.52 -26.35
N PHE A 9 -45.70 -7.62 -26.94
CA PHE A 9 -44.25 -7.86 -27.13
C PHE A 9 -43.41 -6.56 -27.17
N CYS A 10 -44.03 -5.38 -27.26
CA CYS A 10 -43.28 -4.11 -27.27
C CYS A 10 -43.15 -3.42 -25.91
N LEU A 11 -43.87 -3.85 -24.86
CA LEU A 11 -43.75 -3.23 -23.52
C LEU A 11 -42.64 -3.82 -22.63
N SER A 12 -42.03 -4.95 -23.01
CA SER A 12 -40.97 -5.59 -22.21
C SER A 12 -39.56 -5.12 -22.59
N ALA A 13 -39.38 -4.46 -23.74
CA ALA A 13 -38.07 -3.98 -24.19
C ALA A 13 -37.75 -2.55 -23.71
N VAL A 14 -38.75 -1.76 -23.31
CA VAL A 14 -38.55 -0.35 -22.92
C VAL A 14 -38.20 -0.19 -21.44
N LEU A 15 -38.44 -1.19 -20.59
CA LEU A 15 -38.07 -1.14 -19.17
C LEU A 15 -36.71 -1.77 -18.83
N ILE A 16 -36.07 -2.48 -19.77
CA ILE A 16 -34.73 -3.05 -19.56
C ILE A 16 -33.62 -2.09 -20.04
N ALA A 17 -33.92 -1.16 -20.96
CA ALA A 17 -32.97 -0.15 -21.41
C ALA A 17 -32.71 0.97 -20.38
N SER A 18 -33.61 1.18 -19.42
CA SER A 18 -33.55 2.29 -18.46
C SER A 18 -32.64 2.02 -17.24
N ALA A 19 -32.16 0.78 -17.06
CA ALA A 19 -31.18 0.45 -16.02
C ALA A 19 -29.72 0.53 -16.51
N ALA A 20 -29.49 0.44 -17.82
CA ALA A 20 -28.16 0.50 -18.43
C ALA A 20 -27.65 1.92 -18.69
N ALA A 21 -28.53 2.92 -18.60
CA ALA A 21 -28.22 4.34 -18.81
C ALA A 21 -28.28 5.17 -17.52
N ARG A 22 -28.04 4.55 -16.35
CA ARG A 22 -27.57 5.34 -15.20
C ARG A 22 -26.21 5.88 -15.62
N ALA A 23 -26.20 7.18 -15.94
CA ALA A 23 -25.01 7.93 -16.30
C ALA A 23 -23.81 7.43 -15.49
N GLN A 24 -22.96 6.64 -16.15
CA GLN A 24 -21.56 6.52 -15.84
C GLN A 24 -21.01 7.93 -16.03
N GLY A 25 -21.23 8.82 -15.06
CA GLY A 25 -20.31 9.90 -14.81
C GLY A 25 -19.00 9.19 -14.54
N GLY A 26 -18.18 9.06 -15.58
CA GLY A 26 -17.03 8.17 -15.61
C GLY A 26 -16.15 8.47 -14.41
N PHE A 27 -16.14 7.56 -13.45
CA PHE A 27 -15.25 7.65 -12.31
C PHE A 27 -13.82 7.85 -12.83
N SER A 28 -13.12 8.85 -12.29
CA SER A 28 -11.72 9.11 -12.61
C SER A 28 -10.92 9.20 -11.34
N TYR A 29 -9.86 8.41 -11.22
CA TYR A 29 -8.98 8.50 -10.07
C TYR A 29 -8.37 9.88 -9.92
N GLU A 30 -8.04 10.58 -11.00
CA GLU A 30 -7.51 11.95 -10.96
C GLU A 30 -8.45 12.94 -10.27
N LYS A 31 -9.77 12.77 -10.41
CA LYS A 31 -10.78 13.70 -9.86
C LYS A 31 -11.33 13.29 -8.50
N ASN A 32 -11.02 12.06 -8.09
CA ASN A 32 -11.67 11.39 -6.97
C ASN A 32 -10.68 10.90 -5.91
N THR A 33 -9.37 11.02 -6.13
CA THR A 33 -8.33 10.54 -5.22
C THR A 33 -7.62 11.72 -4.56
N PHE A 34 -7.41 11.60 -3.25
CA PHE A 34 -6.75 12.59 -2.39
C PHE A 34 -5.61 11.90 -1.65
N ILE A 35 -4.49 12.60 -1.47
CA ILE A 35 -3.41 12.08 -0.63
C ILE A 35 -3.78 12.24 0.83
N VAL A 36 -3.44 11.23 1.64
CA VAL A 36 -3.58 11.26 3.09
C VAL A 36 -2.20 11.27 3.74
N TYR A 37 -2.02 12.15 4.71
CA TYR A 37 -0.90 12.09 5.65
C TYR A 37 -1.41 12.44 7.05
N PHE A 38 -1.23 11.53 8.01
CA PHE A 38 -1.95 11.56 9.29
C PHE A 38 -3.48 11.61 9.05
N GLU A 39 -4.18 12.48 9.75
CA GLU A 39 -5.60 12.76 9.58
C GLU A 39 -5.89 13.83 8.51
N CYS A 40 -4.90 14.22 7.70
CA CYS A 40 -4.99 15.33 6.77
C CYS A 40 -5.01 14.87 5.32
N LEU A 41 -5.86 15.54 4.53
CA LEU A 41 -6.08 15.31 3.11
C LEU A 41 -5.52 16.47 2.29
N GLY A 42 -4.68 16.15 1.31
CA GLY A 42 -4.27 17.08 0.27
C GLY A 42 -5.23 17.04 -0.92
N ILE A 43 -5.84 18.18 -1.25
CA ILE A 43 -6.74 18.34 -2.40
C ILE A 43 -6.01 19.15 -3.47
N TYR A 44 -5.72 18.50 -4.60
CA TYR A 44 -4.92 19.05 -5.70
C TYR A 44 -5.78 19.75 -6.76
N PRO A 45 -5.16 20.61 -7.59
CA PRO A 45 -5.86 21.31 -8.67
C PRO A 45 -6.67 20.37 -9.56
N GLY A 46 -7.88 20.81 -9.94
CA GLY A 46 -8.81 20.00 -10.74
C GLY A 46 -9.64 19.00 -9.94
N THR A 47 -9.44 18.92 -8.62
CA THR A 47 -10.27 18.16 -7.68
C THR A 47 -10.96 19.09 -6.68
N SER A 48 -11.94 18.56 -5.97
CA SER A 48 -12.64 19.31 -4.91
C SER A 48 -13.17 18.33 -3.88
N LEU A 49 -13.38 18.78 -2.65
CA LEU A 49 -14.00 17.98 -1.61
C LEU A 49 -14.89 18.90 -0.78
N LYS A 50 -16.09 18.45 -0.41
CA LYS A 50 -17.00 19.24 0.43
C LYS A 50 -16.93 18.77 1.87
N SER A 51 -17.03 19.69 2.82
CA SER A 51 -17.19 19.30 4.23
C SER A 51 -18.38 18.36 4.42
N GLY A 52 -18.19 17.31 5.21
CA GLY A 52 -19.14 16.23 5.46
C GLY A 52 -19.16 15.14 4.38
N GLU A 53 -18.44 15.29 3.27
CA GLU A 53 -18.40 14.31 2.19
C GLU A 53 -17.75 13.01 2.66
N LYS A 54 -18.42 11.89 2.40
CA LYS A 54 -17.92 10.54 2.75
C LYS A 54 -16.91 10.09 1.71
N ILE A 55 -15.76 9.62 2.17
CA ILE A 55 -14.68 9.11 1.34
C ILE A 55 -14.19 7.78 1.88
N LEU A 56 -13.71 6.91 1.00
CA LEU A 56 -13.09 5.66 1.36
C LEU A 56 -11.58 5.87 1.52
N TYR A 57 -11.10 5.67 2.73
CA TYR A 57 -9.70 5.82 3.09
C TYR A 57 -8.96 4.48 2.99
N PHE A 58 -7.74 4.48 2.43
CA PHE A 58 -6.79 3.38 2.39
C PHE A 58 -5.49 3.84 3.03
N SER A 59 -4.95 3.08 3.99
CA SER A 59 -3.68 3.36 4.66
C SER A 59 -2.73 2.17 4.55
N ILE A 60 -1.43 2.44 4.62
CA ILE A 60 -0.46 1.47 5.11
C ILE A 60 -0.92 1.04 6.52
N GLY A 61 -0.92 -0.27 6.80
CA GLY A 61 -1.21 -0.78 8.16
C GLY A 61 -2.69 -1.08 8.44
N GLU A 62 -3.61 -0.30 7.89
CA GLU A 62 -5.03 -0.33 8.28
C GLU A 62 -5.97 -0.93 7.22
N SER A 63 -7.14 -1.40 7.65
CA SER A 63 -8.21 -1.78 6.73
C SER A 63 -8.93 -0.55 6.20
N PRO A 64 -9.40 -0.55 4.93
CA PRO A 64 -10.13 0.57 4.37
C PRO A 64 -11.34 0.94 5.21
N ALA A 65 -11.52 2.24 5.43
CA ALA A 65 -12.55 2.79 6.29
C ALA A 65 -13.29 3.92 5.59
N VAL A 66 -14.59 4.05 5.84
CA VAL A 66 -15.35 5.21 5.40
C VAL A 66 -15.16 6.31 6.43
N VAL A 67 -14.56 7.42 6.01
CA VAL A 67 -14.38 8.64 6.81
C VAL A 67 -15.17 9.78 6.18
N LYS A 68 -15.27 10.90 6.91
CA LYS A 68 -15.80 12.15 6.38
C LYS A 68 -14.67 13.16 6.30
N SER A 69 -14.72 14.02 5.28
CA SER A 69 -13.94 15.25 5.31
C SER A 69 -14.57 16.27 6.24
N ASP A 70 -13.73 16.94 7.00
CA ASP A 70 -14.04 18.03 7.91
C ASP A 70 -13.09 19.19 7.62
N TYR A 71 -13.50 20.42 7.94
CA TYR A 71 -12.69 21.64 7.71
C TYR A 71 -11.97 21.70 6.35
N VAL A 72 -12.72 21.77 5.25
CA VAL A 72 -12.11 22.02 3.93
C VAL A 72 -11.69 23.49 3.85
N ILE A 73 -10.40 23.73 3.77
CA ILE A 73 -9.79 25.08 3.85
C ILE A 73 -8.83 25.32 2.70
N ASN A 74 -8.70 26.57 2.27
CA ASN A 74 -7.67 26.95 1.31
C ASN A 74 -6.29 26.83 1.97
N ALA A 75 -5.36 26.10 1.34
CA ALA A 75 -4.09 25.77 1.98
C ALA A 75 -3.19 26.99 2.17
N LYS A 76 -3.14 27.91 1.19
CA LYS A 76 -2.32 29.13 1.25
C LYS A 76 -2.79 30.09 2.34
N GLU A 77 -4.11 30.24 2.49
CA GLU A 77 -4.66 31.08 3.56
C GLU A 77 -4.40 30.46 4.93
N ALA A 78 -4.56 29.15 5.07
CA ALA A 78 -4.27 28.44 6.29
C ALA A 78 -2.78 28.50 6.65
N GLU A 79 -1.88 28.36 5.68
CA GLU A 79 -0.43 28.49 5.85
C GLU A 79 -0.05 29.88 6.37
N LYS A 80 -0.55 30.93 5.73
CA LYS A 80 -0.34 32.31 6.19
C LYS A 80 -0.83 32.52 7.63
N ARG A 81 -2.00 31.96 7.99
CA ARG A 81 -2.53 32.02 9.36
C ARG A 81 -1.66 31.24 10.33
N PHE A 82 -1.23 30.04 9.94
CA PHE A 82 -0.39 29.17 10.76
C PHE A 82 0.94 29.83 11.06
N ASP A 83 1.62 30.38 10.05
CA ASP A 83 2.91 31.05 10.18
C ASP A 83 2.83 32.31 11.05
N ALA A 84 1.76 33.11 10.88
CA ALA A 84 1.55 34.32 11.68
C ALA A 84 1.32 34.02 13.18
N LEU A 85 0.72 32.87 13.49
CA LEU A 85 0.41 32.46 14.86
C LEU A 85 1.55 31.66 15.50
N GLY A 86 2.32 30.94 14.68
CA GLY A 86 3.39 30.04 15.10
C GLY A 86 2.89 28.69 15.62
N PHE A 87 3.72 27.65 15.43
CA PHE A 87 3.40 26.26 15.79
C PHE A 87 2.88 26.12 17.23
N GLY A 88 3.58 26.69 18.22
CA GLY A 88 3.23 26.50 19.62
C GLY A 88 1.83 26.99 19.99
N LYS A 89 1.38 28.11 19.40
CA LYS A 89 0.04 28.66 19.63
C LYS A 89 -1.03 27.81 18.95
N VAL A 90 -0.80 27.43 17.69
CA VAL A 90 -1.76 26.62 16.93
C VAL A 90 -1.89 25.22 17.53
N TYR A 91 -0.79 24.59 17.91
CA TYR A 91 -0.78 23.24 18.49
C TYR A 91 -1.45 23.17 19.87
N ALA A 92 -1.32 24.22 20.69
CA ALA A 92 -1.94 24.28 22.01
C ALA A 92 -3.47 24.48 21.97
N ASP A 93 -3.99 25.11 20.91
CA ASP A 93 -5.42 25.38 20.70
C ASP A 93 -6.06 24.26 19.87
N LYS A 94 -6.79 23.34 20.52
CA LYS A 94 -7.35 22.16 19.85
C LYS A 94 -8.33 22.49 18.71
N PRO A 95 -9.32 23.40 18.88
CA PRO A 95 -10.14 23.87 17.77
C PRO A 95 -9.33 24.41 16.60
N LEU A 96 -8.31 25.23 16.88
CA LEU A 96 -7.50 25.83 15.83
C LEU A 96 -6.59 24.82 15.14
N TRP A 97 -6.01 23.87 15.89
CA TRP A 97 -5.28 22.74 15.34
C TRP A 97 -6.17 21.89 14.43
N ALA A 98 -7.43 21.67 14.81
CA ALA A 98 -8.39 20.94 13.98
C ALA A 98 -8.69 21.67 12.66
N GLU A 99 -8.77 23.00 12.69
CA GLU A 99 -9.05 23.83 11.52
C GLU A 99 -7.86 23.95 10.57
N ILE A 100 -6.68 24.34 11.06
CA ILE A 100 -5.53 24.72 10.22
C ILE A 100 -4.28 23.85 10.43
N GLY A 101 -4.28 22.93 11.40
CA GLY A 101 -3.10 22.12 11.75
C GLY A 101 -2.58 21.24 10.61
N CYS A 102 -3.45 20.91 9.64
CA CYS A 102 -3.05 20.14 8.46
C CYS A 102 -2.01 20.82 7.57
N VAL A 103 -1.81 22.13 7.69
CA VAL A 103 -0.69 22.83 7.04
C VAL A 103 0.66 22.22 7.46
N HIS A 104 0.78 21.79 8.72
CA HIS A 104 2.01 21.21 9.24
C HIS A 104 2.32 19.83 8.64
N SER A 105 1.34 19.18 8.01
CA SER A 105 1.50 17.84 7.43
C SER A 105 2.21 17.86 6.07
N PHE A 106 2.25 18.98 5.35
CA PHE A 106 2.68 19.04 3.94
C PHE A 106 3.86 20.03 3.75
N ARG A 107 4.92 19.63 3.03
CA ARG A 107 6.08 20.49 2.65
C ARG A 107 6.17 20.72 1.15
N GLY A 108 6.88 21.80 0.77
CA GLY A 108 7.36 22.06 -0.59
C GLY A 108 6.26 22.48 -1.57
N GLY A 109 5.42 21.53 -1.98
CA GLY A 109 4.30 21.71 -2.91
C GLY A 109 2.95 21.58 -2.21
N MET A 110 2.54 22.64 -1.50
CA MET A 110 1.28 22.66 -0.77
C MET A 110 0.09 22.39 -1.71
N PRO A 111 -0.84 21.48 -1.34
CA PRO A 111 -2.10 21.28 -2.06
C PRO A 111 -2.90 22.58 -2.20
N GLU A 112 -3.89 22.64 -3.09
CA GLU A 112 -4.72 23.85 -3.24
C GLU A 112 -5.63 24.06 -2.02
N SER A 113 -6.20 22.96 -1.54
CA SER A 113 -7.01 22.92 -0.33
C SER A 113 -6.58 21.77 0.56
N LEU A 114 -6.81 21.92 1.85
CA LEU A 114 -6.62 20.88 2.86
C LEU A 114 -7.97 20.49 3.44
N ALA A 115 -8.09 19.25 3.86
CA ALA A 115 -9.22 18.82 4.69
C ALA A 115 -8.72 17.88 5.79
N ARG A 116 -9.48 17.79 6.87
CA ARG A 116 -9.23 16.83 7.95
C ARG A 116 -10.18 15.65 7.84
N MET A 117 -9.76 14.46 8.23
CA MET A 117 -10.60 13.27 8.24
C MET A 117 -11.21 13.04 9.62
N THR A 118 -12.50 12.69 9.64
CA THR A 118 -13.23 12.33 10.86
C THR A 118 -14.02 11.02 10.66
N PRO A 119 -13.86 10.00 11.52
CA PRO A 119 -12.89 9.94 12.62
C PRO A 119 -11.45 9.92 12.09
N ALA A 120 -10.52 10.37 12.93
CA ALA A 120 -9.09 10.23 12.64
C ALA A 120 -8.72 8.74 12.48
N PRO A 121 -7.75 8.40 11.63
CA PRO A 121 -7.14 7.07 11.57
C PRO A 121 -6.66 6.62 12.95
N LYS A 122 -6.58 5.30 13.17
CA LYS A 122 -6.18 4.77 14.48
C LYS A 122 -4.68 4.92 14.70
N GLU A 123 -3.90 4.78 13.64
CA GLU A 123 -2.46 5.00 13.64
C GLU A 123 -2.17 6.46 13.32
N SER A 124 -1.40 7.13 14.19
CA SER A 124 -1.02 8.53 13.99
C SER A 124 -0.29 8.67 12.65
N ASP A 125 0.67 7.80 12.38
CA ASP A 125 1.59 7.94 11.25
C ASP A 125 1.02 7.35 9.95
N SER A 126 -0.30 7.46 9.80
CA SER A 126 -1.00 6.84 8.71
C SER A 126 -0.74 7.55 7.38
N ILE A 127 -0.38 6.75 6.39
CA ILE A 127 0.09 7.17 5.07
C ILE A 127 -0.79 6.46 4.07
N GLY A 128 -1.46 7.21 3.19
CA GLY A 128 -2.52 6.61 2.40
C GLY A 128 -3.12 7.47 1.30
N ILE A 129 -4.21 6.96 0.75
CA ILE A 129 -5.06 7.69 -0.18
C ILE A 129 -6.52 7.63 0.27
N ALA A 130 -7.27 8.68 -0.03
CA ALA A 130 -8.72 8.67 0.11
C ALA A 130 -9.38 8.78 -1.26
N ILE A 131 -10.45 8.03 -1.48
CA ILE A 131 -11.17 7.97 -2.74
C ILE A 131 -12.65 8.26 -2.50
N ARG A 132 -13.18 9.26 -3.21
CA ARG A 132 -14.62 9.57 -3.18
C ARG A 132 -15.38 8.92 -4.34
N GLY A 133 -16.66 8.68 -4.13
CA GLY A 133 -17.60 8.41 -5.24
C GLY A 133 -17.28 7.17 -6.06
N LEU A 134 -16.75 6.11 -5.42
CA LEU A 134 -16.59 4.81 -6.09
C LEU A 134 -17.96 4.33 -6.63
N PRO A 135 -17.99 3.67 -7.81
CA PRO A 135 -19.19 3.04 -8.32
C PRO A 135 -19.82 2.07 -7.31
N ALA A 136 -21.15 1.96 -7.33
CA ALA A 136 -21.88 1.11 -6.38
C ALA A 136 -21.52 -0.38 -6.48
N ASP A 137 -21.01 -0.80 -7.63
CA ASP A 137 -20.55 -2.15 -7.93
C ASP A 137 -19.03 -2.33 -7.77
N ALA A 138 -18.34 -1.31 -7.26
CA ALA A 138 -16.92 -1.41 -6.97
C ALA A 138 -16.66 -2.43 -5.86
N TRP A 139 -15.63 -3.25 -6.04
CA TRP A 139 -15.15 -4.17 -5.01
C TRP A 139 -13.82 -3.68 -4.47
N ILE A 140 -13.65 -3.81 -3.15
CA ILE A 140 -12.47 -3.33 -2.44
C ILE A 140 -11.92 -4.48 -1.60
N SER A 141 -10.61 -4.67 -1.61
CA SER A 141 -9.96 -5.58 -0.67
C SER A 141 -9.64 -4.89 0.66
N SER A 142 -9.64 -5.62 1.76
CA SER A 142 -9.22 -5.09 3.06
C SER A 142 -7.70 -5.20 3.30
N GLY A 143 -7.10 -4.09 3.75
CA GLY A 143 -5.89 -4.04 4.56
C GLY A 143 -4.54 -4.25 3.86
N LYS A 144 -3.46 -4.28 4.66
CA LYS A 144 -2.08 -4.64 4.28
C LYS A 144 -1.87 -6.08 3.80
N GLY A 145 -2.95 -6.85 3.73
CA GLY A 145 -2.94 -8.29 3.53
C GLY A 145 -2.48 -9.05 4.77
N GLU A 146 -3.08 -10.19 5.03
CA GLU A 146 -2.72 -11.08 6.13
C GLU A 146 -1.66 -12.07 5.64
N SER A 147 -0.52 -12.14 6.34
CA SER A 147 0.49 -13.16 6.06
C SER A 147 -0.07 -14.53 6.40
N VAL A 148 0.04 -15.48 5.46
CA VAL A 148 -0.42 -16.84 5.66
C VAL A 148 0.80 -17.75 5.69
N PRO A 149 1.15 -18.32 6.87
CA PRO A 149 2.29 -19.21 6.98
C PRO A 149 2.01 -20.49 6.19
N MET A 150 2.77 -20.70 5.11
CA MET A 150 2.66 -21.89 4.25
C MET A 150 4.05 -22.32 3.81
N LYS A 151 4.32 -23.63 3.90
CA LYS A 151 5.51 -24.22 3.30
C LYS A 151 5.28 -24.41 1.79
N ILE A 152 6.37 -24.54 1.04
CA ILE A 152 6.31 -24.79 -0.42
C ILE A 152 5.40 -25.97 -0.75
N LYS A 153 5.60 -27.11 -0.08
CA LYS A 153 4.86 -28.35 -0.38
C LYS A 153 3.35 -28.25 -0.12
N ASP A 154 2.93 -27.33 0.75
CA ASP A 154 1.55 -27.21 1.21
C ASP A 154 0.83 -26.02 0.55
N ASN A 155 1.48 -25.32 -0.39
CA ASN A 155 0.96 -24.09 -0.97
C ASN A 155 0.14 -24.38 -2.25
N PRO A 156 -1.20 -24.27 -2.21
CA PRO A 156 -2.05 -24.61 -3.37
C PRO A 156 -1.91 -23.63 -4.53
N TYR A 157 -1.37 -22.43 -4.29
CA TYR A 157 -1.18 -21.42 -5.33
C TYR A 157 0.05 -21.68 -6.18
N LEU A 158 1.02 -22.46 -5.69
CA LEU A 158 2.21 -22.80 -6.46
C LEU A 158 1.87 -23.56 -7.73
N GLU A 159 1.02 -24.57 -7.65
CA GLU A 159 0.62 -25.35 -8.82
C GLU A 159 -0.04 -24.48 -9.90
N LEU A 160 -0.77 -23.43 -9.49
CA LEU A 160 -1.37 -22.48 -10.41
C LEU A 160 -0.32 -21.68 -11.20
N VAL A 161 0.75 -21.26 -10.52
CA VAL A 161 1.78 -20.41 -11.15
C VAL A 161 2.96 -21.19 -11.68
N ARG A 162 3.11 -22.49 -11.37
CA ARG A 162 4.32 -23.29 -11.61
C ARG A 162 4.84 -23.20 -13.05
N ARG A 163 3.93 -23.17 -14.04
CA ARG A 163 4.27 -23.05 -15.47
C ARG A 163 4.74 -21.64 -15.88
N LEU A 164 4.46 -20.65 -15.06
CA LEU A 164 4.83 -19.24 -15.27
C LEU A 164 6.08 -18.85 -14.50
N VAL A 165 6.54 -19.66 -13.54
CA VAL A 165 7.74 -19.38 -12.75
C VAL A 165 8.97 -19.87 -13.53
N THR A 166 10.00 -19.02 -13.63
CA THR A 166 11.27 -19.41 -14.25
C THR A 166 12.21 -20.00 -13.21
N ASN A 167 13.24 -20.72 -13.65
CA ASN A 167 14.30 -21.27 -12.77
C ASN A 167 15.10 -20.18 -12.03
N ASP A 168 14.93 -18.91 -12.42
CA ASP A 168 15.59 -17.76 -11.80
C ASP A 168 15.04 -17.48 -10.40
N CYS A 169 13.74 -17.69 -10.18
CA CYS A 169 13.07 -17.38 -8.91
C CYS A 169 12.55 -18.62 -8.18
N TYR A 170 12.76 -19.82 -8.75
CA TYR A 170 12.31 -21.09 -8.15
C TYR A 170 13.40 -22.16 -8.15
N GLY A 171 13.45 -22.91 -7.06
CA GLY A 171 14.36 -23.99 -6.77
C GLY A 171 14.00 -24.69 -5.45
N PRO A 172 14.65 -25.81 -5.10
CA PRO A 172 14.35 -26.58 -3.90
C PRO A 172 14.47 -25.79 -2.58
N ASP A 173 15.29 -24.74 -2.58
CA ASP A 173 15.62 -23.87 -1.46
C ASP A 173 14.92 -22.49 -1.54
N SER A 174 13.97 -22.33 -2.46
CA SER A 174 13.25 -21.06 -2.59
C SER A 174 12.38 -20.76 -1.38
N LEU A 175 12.32 -19.48 -1.02
CA LEU A 175 11.43 -18.98 0.01
C LEU A 175 10.08 -18.62 -0.60
N ILE A 176 9.03 -18.74 0.19
CA ILE A 176 7.67 -18.38 -0.24
C ILE A 176 7.01 -17.52 0.82
N ARG A 177 6.31 -16.50 0.34
CA ARG A 177 5.41 -15.69 1.16
C ARG A 177 4.07 -15.59 0.48
N VAL A 178 3.01 -15.77 1.27
CA VAL A 178 1.63 -15.59 0.84
C VAL A 178 1.01 -14.50 1.68
N ARG A 179 0.42 -13.49 1.03
CA ARG A 179 -0.46 -12.51 1.67
C ARG A 179 -1.87 -12.61 1.09
N LYS A 180 -2.88 -12.63 1.95
CA LYS A 180 -4.30 -12.63 1.58
C LYS A 180 -4.90 -11.26 1.81
N PHE A 181 -5.57 -10.72 0.81
CA PHE A 181 -6.30 -9.46 0.88
C PHE A 181 -7.80 -9.75 0.73
N PRO A 182 -8.53 -9.91 1.86
CA PRO A 182 -9.93 -10.32 1.83
C PRO A 182 -10.83 -9.35 1.05
N ILE A 183 -11.83 -9.89 0.35
CA ILE A 183 -12.88 -9.18 -0.39
C ILE A 183 -14.23 -9.79 0.03
N ARG A 184 -15.24 -8.96 0.25
CA ARG A 184 -16.58 -9.45 0.63
C ARG A 184 -17.37 -10.01 -0.59
N PRO A 185 -18.20 -11.04 -0.40
CA PRO A 185 -18.21 -12.01 0.72
C PRO A 185 -17.33 -13.23 0.39
N GLY A 186 -16.19 -13.39 1.08
CA GLY A 186 -15.40 -14.65 1.06
C GLY A 186 -14.42 -14.82 -0.10
N ARG A 187 -14.13 -13.78 -0.87
CA ARG A 187 -13.11 -13.77 -1.92
C ARG A 187 -11.82 -13.15 -1.37
N ALA A 188 -10.69 -13.31 -2.06
CA ALA A 188 -9.47 -12.60 -1.69
C ALA A 188 -8.56 -12.43 -2.93
N ILE A 189 -7.82 -11.32 -2.96
CA ILE A 189 -6.61 -11.26 -3.78
C ILE A 189 -5.49 -11.94 -3.00
N ILE A 190 -4.72 -12.78 -3.68
CA ILE A 190 -3.55 -13.45 -3.12
C ILE A 190 -2.31 -12.81 -3.73
N GLN A 191 -1.43 -12.27 -2.90
CA GLN A 191 -0.06 -11.99 -3.31
C GLN A 191 0.79 -13.20 -2.95
N LEU A 192 1.39 -13.83 -3.96
CA LEU A 192 2.32 -14.93 -3.83
C LEU A 192 3.71 -14.45 -4.27
N ASP A 193 4.64 -14.39 -3.33
CA ASP A 193 6.05 -14.13 -3.61
C ASP A 193 6.81 -15.46 -3.54
N ILE A 194 7.62 -15.74 -4.56
CA ILE A 194 8.55 -16.88 -4.62
C ILE A 194 9.95 -16.32 -4.82
N GLY A 195 10.86 -16.58 -3.90
CA GLY A 195 12.20 -16.02 -3.90
C GLY A 195 13.29 -17.08 -3.96
N LYS A 196 14.21 -16.96 -4.91
CA LYS A 196 15.45 -17.75 -4.92
C LYS A 196 16.57 -16.92 -4.34
N VAL A 197 17.14 -17.42 -3.24
CA VAL A 197 18.16 -16.69 -2.47
C VAL A 197 19.57 -17.10 -2.91
N LYS A 198 20.47 -16.12 -3.03
CA LYS A 198 21.90 -16.34 -3.07
C LYS A 198 22.44 -16.08 -1.67
N ARG A 199 23.05 -17.07 -1.03
CA ARG A 199 23.61 -16.94 0.33
C ARG A 199 25.02 -16.36 0.29
N LEU A 200 25.40 -15.63 1.33
CA LEU A 200 26.79 -15.20 1.50
C LEU A 200 27.73 -16.41 1.61
N SER A 201 28.96 -16.28 1.10
CA SER A 201 30.01 -17.28 1.33
C SER A 201 30.33 -17.43 2.83
N PRO A 202 30.91 -18.55 3.29
CA PRO A 202 31.33 -18.72 4.68
C PRO A 202 32.20 -17.57 5.21
N GLU A 203 33.11 -17.05 4.38
CA GLU A 203 34.02 -15.94 4.70
C GLU A 203 33.27 -14.62 4.79
N GLN A 204 32.40 -14.33 3.81
CA GLN A 204 31.55 -13.13 3.82
C GLN A 204 30.62 -13.12 5.03
N ARG A 205 30.03 -14.28 5.35
CA ARG A 205 29.18 -14.47 6.54
C ARG A 205 29.97 -14.19 7.81
N LYS A 206 31.18 -14.74 7.95
CA LYS A 206 32.04 -14.50 9.12
C LYS A 206 32.34 -13.01 9.29
N ARG A 207 32.72 -12.31 8.22
CA ARG A 207 32.98 -10.86 8.23
C ARG A 207 31.75 -10.06 8.66
N LYS A 208 30.58 -10.39 8.12
CA LYS A 208 29.31 -9.73 8.47
C LYS A 208 28.93 -9.92 9.94
N ILE A 209 29.09 -11.14 10.47
CA ILE A 209 28.88 -11.42 11.89
C ILE A 209 29.86 -10.59 12.74
N GLU A 210 31.14 -10.52 12.37
CA GLU A 210 32.13 -9.72 13.11
C GLU A 210 31.82 -8.22 13.08
N GLU A 211 31.32 -7.69 11.97
CA GLU A 211 30.86 -6.31 11.84
C GLU A 211 29.65 -5.99 12.73
N GLU A 212 28.60 -6.79 12.64
CA GLU A 212 27.41 -6.69 13.48
C GLU A 212 27.73 -6.79 14.98
N MET A 213 28.67 -7.68 15.34
CA MET A 213 29.17 -7.82 16.71
C MET A 213 29.89 -6.55 17.18
N ARG A 214 30.66 -5.88 16.32
CA ARG A 214 31.31 -4.59 16.65
C ARG A 214 30.29 -3.48 16.82
N ASN A 215 29.29 -3.40 15.94
CA ASN A 215 28.22 -2.40 16.02
C ASN A 215 27.38 -2.56 17.30
N LYS A 216 27.08 -3.80 17.70
CA LYS A 216 26.43 -4.05 18.99
C LYS A 216 27.33 -3.74 20.17
N GLN A 217 28.63 -4.02 20.11
CA GLN A 217 29.55 -3.70 21.20
C GLN A 217 29.54 -2.20 21.57
N SER A 218 29.41 -1.30 20.59
CA SER A 218 29.31 0.14 20.86
C SER A 218 28.04 0.56 21.60
N LEU A 219 27.00 -0.28 21.62
CA LEU A 219 25.72 0.00 22.28
C LEU A 219 25.66 -0.50 23.74
N TYR A 220 26.61 -1.32 24.19
CA TYR A 220 26.63 -1.88 25.54
C TYR A 220 27.77 -1.31 26.38
N GLU A 221 27.52 -1.12 27.68
CA GLU A 221 28.58 -0.83 28.63
C GLU A 221 29.62 -1.95 28.65
N LYS A 222 30.91 -1.59 28.79
CA LYS A 222 32.05 -2.54 28.76
C LYS A 222 31.89 -3.73 29.72
N ARG A 223 31.16 -3.57 30.83
CA ARG A 223 30.91 -4.62 31.83
C ARG A 223 29.85 -5.64 31.42
N ALA A 224 28.84 -5.24 30.65
CA ALA A 224 27.76 -6.12 30.19
C ALA A 224 28.17 -6.94 28.95
N TRP A 225 29.11 -6.43 28.14
CA TRP A 225 29.48 -7.02 26.86
C TRP A 225 29.99 -8.48 26.92
N PRO A 226 30.81 -8.94 27.89
CA PRO A 226 31.32 -10.31 27.88
C PRO A 226 30.24 -11.41 27.94
N GLN A 227 29.18 -11.17 28.73
CA GLN A 227 28.03 -12.09 28.81
C GLN A 227 27.17 -11.99 27.55
N GLU A 228 26.93 -10.75 27.09
CA GLU A 228 26.09 -10.45 25.94
C GLU A 228 26.70 -10.93 24.61
N LYS A 229 28.02 -10.84 24.45
CA LYS A 229 28.78 -11.26 23.28
C LYS A 229 28.50 -12.72 22.90
N LYS A 230 28.41 -13.62 23.88
CA LYS A 230 28.12 -15.05 23.63
C LYS A 230 26.68 -15.25 23.15
N ARG A 231 25.72 -14.50 23.70
CA ARG A 231 24.31 -14.55 23.31
C ARG A 231 24.13 -14.03 21.88
N VAL A 232 24.61 -12.81 21.61
CA VAL A 232 24.53 -12.16 20.30
C VAL A 232 25.20 -12.99 19.21
N ARG A 233 26.38 -13.58 19.49
CA ARG A 233 27.07 -14.44 18.52
C ARG A 233 26.24 -15.67 18.15
N ARG A 234 25.63 -16.35 19.13
CA ARG A 234 24.76 -17.50 18.89
C ARG A 234 23.51 -17.12 18.09
N GLU A 235 22.96 -15.92 18.30
CA GLU A 235 21.84 -15.39 17.53
C GLU A 235 22.25 -15.19 16.06
N PHE A 236 23.37 -14.52 15.80
CA PHE A 236 23.85 -14.30 14.44
C PHE A 236 24.29 -15.59 13.73
N GLU A 237 24.88 -16.55 14.43
CA GLU A 237 25.21 -17.86 13.88
C GLU A 237 23.98 -18.68 13.46
N LYS A 238 22.79 -18.35 13.98
CA LYS A 238 21.51 -18.94 13.57
C LYS A 238 20.81 -18.15 12.46
N LYS A 239 21.20 -16.89 12.23
CA LYS A 239 20.59 -16.04 11.22
C LYS A 239 21.04 -16.47 9.81
N ASP A 240 20.08 -16.49 8.90
CA ASP A 240 20.33 -16.60 7.47
C ASP A 240 20.77 -15.24 6.93
N PHE A 241 21.87 -15.22 6.18
CA PHE A 241 22.34 -14.02 5.48
C PHE A 241 22.35 -14.28 3.98
N PHE A 242 21.62 -13.44 3.25
CA PHE A 242 21.59 -13.48 1.80
C PHE A 242 22.53 -12.42 1.24
N GLU A 243 23.07 -12.66 0.05
CA GLU A 243 23.76 -11.70 -0.79
C GLU A 243 22.73 -11.02 -1.71
N SER A 244 21.83 -11.83 -2.28
CA SER A 244 20.79 -11.38 -3.18
C SER A 244 19.59 -12.31 -3.17
N VAL A 245 18.47 -11.84 -3.71
CA VAL A 245 17.28 -12.66 -3.93
C VAL A 245 16.60 -12.24 -5.24
N GLU A 246 16.24 -13.24 -6.04
CA GLU A 246 15.38 -13.08 -7.21
C GLU A 246 13.95 -13.47 -6.84
N ILE A 247 13.02 -12.53 -6.95
CA ILE A 247 11.64 -12.67 -6.50
C ILE A 247 10.71 -12.65 -7.71
N CYS A 248 9.89 -13.69 -7.84
CA CYS A 248 8.71 -13.68 -8.70
C CYS A 248 7.47 -13.41 -7.84
N ARG A 249 6.87 -12.24 -8.04
CA ARG A 249 5.63 -11.80 -7.38
C ARG A 249 4.44 -12.02 -8.30
N PHE A 250 3.44 -12.73 -7.80
CA PHE A 250 2.17 -12.97 -8.47
C PHE A 250 1.03 -12.35 -7.67
N PHE A 251 0.08 -11.76 -8.38
CA PHE A 251 -1.22 -11.38 -7.81
C PHE A 251 -2.28 -12.28 -8.41
N LEU A 252 -3.05 -12.96 -7.57
CA LEU A 252 -4.00 -13.99 -7.96
C LEU A 252 -5.39 -13.65 -7.47
N ASP A 253 -6.38 -14.10 -8.22
CA ASP A 253 -7.79 -13.95 -7.91
C ASP A 253 -8.53 -15.24 -8.28
N GLY A 254 -8.79 -16.07 -7.28
CA GLY A 254 -9.20 -17.45 -7.48
C GLY A 254 -8.13 -18.24 -8.27
N LYS A 255 -8.50 -18.74 -9.45
CA LYS A 255 -7.59 -19.47 -10.37
C LYS A 255 -6.96 -18.57 -11.45
N ARG A 256 -7.14 -17.26 -11.37
CA ARG A 256 -6.63 -16.32 -12.37
C ARG A 256 -5.37 -15.63 -11.87
N VAL A 257 -4.33 -15.61 -12.69
CA VAL A 257 -3.14 -14.78 -12.47
C VAL A 257 -3.45 -13.39 -13.04
N LEU A 258 -3.47 -12.38 -12.18
CA LEU A 258 -3.75 -10.99 -12.54
C LEU A 258 -2.49 -10.25 -13.00
N LYS A 259 -1.37 -10.49 -12.32
CA LYS A 259 -0.07 -9.85 -12.58
C LYS A 259 1.06 -10.80 -12.22
N LYS A 260 2.16 -10.72 -12.98
CA LYS A 260 3.46 -11.30 -12.64
C LYS A 260 4.51 -10.18 -12.71
N THR A 261 5.34 -10.07 -11.68
CA THR A 261 6.48 -9.15 -11.63
C THR A 261 7.72 -9.92 -11.22
N LYS A 262 8.88 -9.55 -11.78
CA LYS A 262 10.19 -10.06 -11.35
C LYS A 262 10.94 -8.92 -10.68
N ILE A 263 11.51 -9.18 -9.51
CA ILE A 263 12.21 -8.19 -8.67
C ILE A 263 13.53 -8.81 -8.25
N SER A 264 14.63 -8.07 -8.37
CA SER A 264 15.94 -8.45 -7.86
C SER A 264 16.31 -7.56 -6.69
N ARG A 265 16.82 -8.14 -5.59
CA ARG A 265 17.34 -7.38 -4.44
C ARG A 265 18.71 -7.90 -4.05
N THR A 266 19.59 -7.02 -3.58
CA THR A 266 20.94 -7.37 -3.11
C THR A 266 21.23 -6.68 -1.78
N THR A 267 22.10 -7.27 -0.96
CA THR A 267 22.50 -6.68 0.34
C THR A 267 23.59 -5.62 0.23
N GLY A 268 24.19 -5.45 -0.96
CA GLY A 268 25.34 -4.58 -1.18
C GLY A 268 24.97 -3.18 -1.67
N VAL A 269 23.69 -2.83 -1.70
CA VAL A 269 23.19 -1.53 -2.11
C VAL A 269 22.31 -0.99 -1.02
N GLU A 270 22.45 0.31 -0.78
CA GLU A 270 21.54 1.08 0.05
C GLU A 270 20.07 0.88 -0.37
N GLU A 271 19.24 0.27 0.48
CA GLU A 271 17.88 0.79 0.71
C GLU A 271 17.94 1.68 1.96
N ARG A 272 18.92 2.58 1.88
CA ARG A 272 18.84 3.93 2.42
C ARG A 272 17.78 4.68 1.56
N VAL A 273 17.28 5.85 1.95
CA VAL A 273 18.23 6.89 2.28
C VAL A 273 18.91 6.68 3.64
N ASP A 274 18.43 5.76 4.53
CA ASP A 274 19.19 5.34 5.73
C ASP A 274 19.53 3.85 6.15
N VAL A 275 19.18 2.73 5.49
CA VAL A 275 20.06 1.54 5.18
C VAL A 275 19.12 0.37 4.91
N ALA A 276 19.33 -0.35 3.81
CA ALA A 276 18.53 -1.54 3.51
C ALA A 276 18.64 -2.47 4.71
N PRO A 277 17.52 -2.93 5.30
CA PRO A 277 17.63 -3.98 6.26
C PRO A 277 18.24 -5.18 5.55
N ASP A 278 19.30 -5.73 6.13
CA ASP A 278 20.01 -6.87 5.57
C ASP A 278 19.05 -8.00 5.19
N LEU A 279 19.14 -8.45 3.94
CA LEU A 279 18.26 -9.52 3.42
C LEU A 279 18.46 -10.81 4.22
N ASN A 280 17.35 -11.33 4.73
CA ASN A 280 17.27 -12.55 5.52
C ASN A 280 15.89 -13.21 5.33
N GLY A 281 15.68 -14.35 6.01
CA GLY A 281 14.45 -15.16 5.88
C GLY A 281 13.15 -14.42 6.24
N GLU A 282 13.23 -13.31 6.97
CA GLU A 282 12.07 -12.54 7.43
C GLU A 282 11.72 -11.40 6.48
N ASN A 283 12.71 -10.71 5.90
CA ASN A 283 12.50 -9.48 5.12
C ASN A 283 12.82 -9.60 3.61
N TRP A 284 13.21 -10.77 3.12
CA TRP A 284 13.66 -10.96 1.72
C TRP A 284 12.66 -10.44 0.68
N ALA A 285 11.35 -10.53 0.96
CA ALA A 285 10.29 -10.12 0.04
C ALA A 285 9.71 -8.72 0.35
N ASP A 286 10.20 -8.01 1.37
CA ASP A 286 9.75 -6.66 1.71
C ASP A 286 10.42 -5.63 0.80
N THR A 287 9.75 -5.33 -0.31
CA THR A 287 10.15 -4.36 -1.33
C THR A 287 9.53 -2.99 -1.04
N THR A 288 10.10 -1.91 -1.58
CA THR A 288 9.59 -0.53 -1.47
C THR A 288 8.14 -0.36 -1.92
N ASP A 289 7.69 -1.17 -2.88
CA ASP A 289 6.28 -1.19 -3.31
C ASP A 289 5.40 -1.91 -2.27
N THR A 290 4.71 -1.15 -1.43
CA THR A 290 3.73 -1.70 -0.48
C THR A 290 2.32 -1.58 -1.03
N ALA A 291 1.72 -2.72 -1.36
CA ALA A 291 0.30 -2.81 -1.66
C ALA A 291 -0.50 -2.51 -0.40
N ILE A 292 -1.30 -1.45 -0.43
CA ILE A 292 -2.19 -1.06 0.68
C ILE A 292 -3.65 -1.41 0.41
N GLY A 293 -3.96 -1.86 -0.81
CA GLY A 293 -5.28 -2.38 -1.17
C GLY A 293 -5.43 -2.67 -2.65
N PHE A 294 -6.60 -3.17 -3.01
CA PHE A 294 -7.02 -3.47 -4.37
C PHE A 294 -8.44 -2.94 -4.59
N ILE A 295 -8.68 -2.40 -5.77
CA ILE A 295 -9.98 -1.85 -6.18
C ILE A 295 -10.36 -2.47 -7.51
N SER A 296 -11.59 -2.93 -7.64
CA SER A 296 -12.18 -3.27 -8.92
C SER A 296 -13.38 -2.37 -9.14
N LEU A 297 -13.38 -1.64 -10.25
CA LEU A 297 -14.50 -0.78 -10.64
C LEU A 297 -15.59 -1.54 -11.42
N ASN A 298 -15.44 -2.84 -11.60
CA ASN A 298 -16.28 -3.67 -12.46
C ASN A 298 -16.45 -5.10 -11.92
N GLN A 299 -16.82 -5.21 -10.64
CA GLN A 299 -17.18 -6.49 -10.01
C GLN A 299 -16.12 -7.59 -10.12
N GLY A 300 -14.84 -7.21 -9.96
CA GLY A 300 -13.70 -8.12 -9.99
C GLY A 300 -13.27 -8.58 -11.38
N LYS A 301 -13.81 -8.01 -12.46
CA LYS A 301 -13.35 -8.33 -13.82
C LYS A 301 -11.93 -7.80 -14.03
N ASP A 302 -11.68 -6.56 -13.69
CA ASP A 302 -10.36 -5.93 -13.69
C ASP A 302 -10.03 -5.41 -12.28
N TRP A 303 -8.76 -5.44 -11.92
CA TRP A 303 -8.29 -4.98 -10.63
C TRP A 303 -7.20 -3.93 -10.80
N ASP A 304 -7.32 -2.87 -10.01
CA ASP A 304 -6.29 -1.90 -9.75
C ASP A 304 -5.63 -2.22 -8.40
N ILE A 305 -4.32 -2.08 -8.32
CA ILE A 305 -3.56 -2.15 -7.08
C ILE A 305 -3.33 -0.72 -6.58
N VAL A 306 -3.57 -0.51 -5.28
CA VAL A 306 -3.26 0.73 -4.58
C VAL A 306 -1.92 0.56 -3.89
N LEU A 307 -0.97 1.40 -4.25
CA LEU A 307 0.41 1.37 -3.78
C LEU A 307 0.72 2.65 -3.01
N ALA A 308 1.44 2.49 -1.91
CA ALA A 308 2.12 3.58 -1.22
C ALA A 308 3.59 3.18 -1.01
N ALA A 309 4.49 4.13 -1.26
CA ALA A 309 5.92 3.97 -1.02
C ALA A 309 6.41 5.21 -0.29
N VAL A 310 7.08 5.02 0.84
CA VAL A 310 7.64 6.10 1.65
C VAL A 310 9.12 6.22 1.31
N GLY A 311 9.52 7.39 0.82
CA GLY A 311 10.91 7.79 0.61
C GLY A 311 11.39 8.75 1.70
N TRP A 312 12.61 9.27 1.55
CA TRP A 312 13.26 10.12 2.56
C TRP A 312 12.70 11.54 2.66
N GLU A 313 12.31 12.15 1.54
CA GLU A 313 11.75 13.50 1.54
C GLU A 313 10.25 13.52 1.29
N GLY A 314 9.64 12.36 1.03
CA GLY A 314 8.25 12.32 0.62
C GLY A 314 7.67 10.94 0.39
N VAL A 315 6.38 10.92 0.14
CA VAL A 315 5.59 9.72 -0.11
C VAL A 315 5.11 9.70 -1.55
N TYR A 316 5.32 8.57 -2.23
CA TYR A 316 4.75 8.27 -3.53
C TYR A 316 3.52 7.39 -3.38
N TYR A 317 2.45 7.76 -4.08
CA TYR A 317 1.23 6.99 -4.18
C TYR A 317 0.95 6.66 -5.64
N SER A 318 0.47 5.45 -5.91
CA SER A 318 -0.04 5.13 -7.22
C SER A 318 -1.19 4.14 -7.19
N ILE A 319 -2.05 4.26 -8.19
CA ILE A 319 -3.08 3.28 -8.51
C ILE A 319 -2.78 2.77 -9.91
N GLN A 320 -2.55 1.46 -10.03
CA GLN A 320 -2.11 0.86 -11.29
C GLN A 320 -2.98 -0.32 -11.64
N LYS A 321 -3.23 -0.55 -12.93
CA LYS A 321 -3.87 -1.79 -13.35
C LYS A 321 -2.97 -2.98 -13.06
N LEU A 322 -3.53 -4.02 -12.44
CA LEU A 322 -2.78 -5.25 -12.20
C LEU A 322 -2.38 -5.97 -13.50
N ASN A 323 -3.17 -5.84 -14.57
CA ASN A 323 -2.79 -6.42 -15.87
C ASN A 323 -1.59 -5.71 -16.55
N GLY A 324 -0.95 -4.73 -15.89
CA GLY A 324 0.26 -4.05 -16.35
C GLY A 324 0.05 -2.99 -17.43
N SER A 325 -1.20 -2.68 -17.79
CA SER A 325 -1.49 -1.86 -18.97
C SER A 325 -1.53 -0.35 -18.76
N ALA A 326 -1.67 0.14 -17.52
CA ALA A 326 -1.76 1.58 -17.26
C ALA A 326 -1.57 1.95 -15.78
N ILE A 327 -0.83 3.02 -15.53
CA ILE A 327 -0.96 3.82 -14.31
C ILE A 327 -2.24 4.64 -14.46
N ARG A 328 -3.08 4.67 -13.41
CA ARG A 328 -4.38 5.36 -13.39
C ARG A 328 -4.36 6.63 -12.56
N TYR A 329 -3.44 6.69 -11.61
CA TYR A 329 -3.19 7.81 -10.73
C TYR A 329 -1.80 7.64 -10.16
N GLU A 330 -1.03 8.71 -10.13
CA GLU A 330 0.22 8.75 -9.40
C GLU A 330 0.43 10.15 -8.85
N HIS A 331 0.96 10.22 -7.63
CA HIS A 331 1.29 11.49 -7.04
C HIS A 331 2.36 11.34 -5.97
N SER A 332 3.20 12.35 -5.85
CA SER A 332 4.26 12.42 -4.84
C SER A 332 4.02 13.63 -3.95
N LEU A 333 4.28 13.47 -2.66
CA LEU A 333 4.13 14.52 -1.68
C LEU A 333 5.39 14.62 -0.82
N TYR A 334 5.90 15.83 -0.60
CA TYR A 334 6.96 16.05 0.38
C TYR A 334 6.38 16.25 1.78
N THR A 335 6.96 15.62 2.81
CA THR A 335 6.43 15.60 4.19
C THR A 335 7.46 16.09 5.22
N TYR A 336 7.00 16.63 6.34
CA TYR A 336 7.84 16.87 7.53
C TYR A 336 8.16 15.50 8.17
N HIS A 337 9.40 15.01 8.06
CA HIS A 337 9.86 13.83 8.81
C HIS A 337 10.42 14.21 10.19
#